data_AF-A0A8S9YEV8-F1
#
_entry.id   AF-A0A8S9YEV8-F1
#
_cell.length_a   1.000
_cell.length_b   1.000
_cell.length_c   1.000
_cell.angle_alpha   90.00
_cell.angle_beta   90.00
_cell.angle_gamma   90.00
#
_symmetry.space_group_name_H-M   'P 1'
#
loop_
_entity.id
_entity.type
_entity.pdbx_description
1 polymer ?
#
loop_
_entity_poly.entity_id
_entity_poly.type
_entity_poly.pdbx_seq_one_letter_code
_entity_poly.pdbx_strand_id
1 'polypeptide(L)'
;QTNYFRLTITPDAIGVELCGALKHVVAIAAGIADGLQLGDNTRAAILRLGFWEMFELMNELFPNRGVEAKTLEQSCGIAELFVCMSHRSDQPPALGSDMDLMNMILGRSLTAERRASVDNFEQPPLRRRRICVNGAEYAEVIYKILKSRNRLSQFPLFTAVHLICQHKLSPAQLIDSLQVHPLHN
;
A
#
# COMPACT_ATOMS: atom_id res chain seq x y z
N GLN A 1 -12.81 -14.48 -24.24
CA GLN A 1 -11.62 -14.90 -23.46
C GLN A 1 -10.62 -15.57 -24.40
N THR A 2 -9.32 -15.48 -24.14
CA THR A 2 -8.26 -16.14 -24.95
C THR A 2 -7.62 -17.29 -24.15
N ASN A 3 -6.68 -18.01 -24.77
CA ASN A 3 -5.94 -19.09 -24.10
C ASN A 3 -5.01 -18.60 -22.99
N TYR A 4 -4.62 -17.32 -23.02
CA TYR A 4 -3.67 -16.69 -22.08
C TYR A 4 -4.31 -15.57 -21.25
N PHE A 5 -5.57 -15.23 -21.49
CA PHE A 5 -6.26 -14.16 -20.78
C PHE A 5 -7.72 -14.54 -20.48
N ARG A 6 -7.96 -14.85 -19.20
CA ARG A 6 -9.26 -15.23 -18.64
C ARG A 6 -9.80 -14.07 -17.82
N LEU A 7 -11.11 -13.83 -17.95
CA LEU A 7 -11.80 -12.73 -17.29
C LEU A 7 -12.92 -13.28 -16.42
N THR A 8 -12.97 -12.85 -15.17
CA THR A 8 -14.13 -13.05 -14.29
C THR A 8 -14.95 -11.77 -14.28
N ILE A 9 -16.23 -11.87 -14.62
CA ILE A 9 -17.16 -10.73 -14.58
C ILE A 9 -17.82 -10.71 -13.19
N THR A 10 -17.86 -9.55 -12.56
CA THR A 10 -18.55 -9.33 -11.28
C THR A 10 -19.46 -8.10 -11.40
N PRO A 11 -20.66 -8.10 -10.78
CA PRO A 11 -21.51 -6.91 -10.70
C PRO A 11 -20.96 -5.86 -9.70
N ASP A 12 -20.02 -6.25 -8.84
CA ASP A 12 -19.43 -5.40 -7.81
C ASP A 12 -18.31 -4.50 -8.38
N ALA A 13 -18.69 -3.52 -9.20
CA ALA A 13 -17.74 -2.57 -9.79
C ALA A 13 -17.00 -1.74 -8.73
N ILE A 14 -17.68 -1.41 -7.61
CA ILE A 14 -17.13 -0.63 -6.51
C ILE A 14 -15.99 -1.39 -5.83
N GLY A 15 -16.22 -2.67 -5.47
CA GLY A 15 -15.21 -3.50 -4.86
C GLY A 15 -13.97 -3.66 -5.76
N VAL A 16 -14.17 -3.86 -7.06
CA VAL A 16 -13.07 -3.98 -8.04
C VAL A 16 -12.22 -2.70 -8.09
N GLU A 17 -12.85 -1.53 -8.19
CA GLU A 17 -12.13 -0.25 -8.29
C GLU A 17 -11.37 0.08 -6.99
N LEU A 18 -12.01 -0.14 -5.84
CA LEU A 18 -11.38 0.09 -4.54
C LEU A 18 -10.21 -0.86 -4.30
N CYS A 19 -10.30 -2.13 -4.70
CA CYS A 19 -9.17 -3.05 -4.57
C CYS A 19 -7.92 -2.51 -5.29
N GLY A 20 -8.08 -2.03 -6.53
CA GLY A 20 -6.98 -1.49 -7.34
C GLY A 20 -6.42 -0.17 -6.79
N ALA A 21 -7.21 0.63 -6.09
CA ALA A 21 -6.72 1.85 -5.44
C ALA A 21 -5.97 1.52 -4.13
N LEU A 22 -6.59 0.74 -3.24
CA LEU A 22 -6.09 0.52 -1.88
C LEU A 22 -4.83 -0.36 -1.85
N LYS A 23 -4.64 -1.27 -2.82
CA LYS A 23 -3.41 -2.09 -2.90
C LYS A 23 -2.14 -1.25 -2.94
N HIS A 24 -2.19 -0.06 -3.54
CA HIS A 24 -1.02 0.82 -3.64
C HIS A 24 -0.56 1.35 -2.29
N VAL A 25 -1.49 1.55 -1.34
CA VAL A 25 -1.15 1.94 0.04
C VAL A 25 -0.44 0.79 0.76
N VAL A 26 -0.94 -0.44 0.57
CA VAL A 26 -0.30 -1.65 1.09
C VAL A 26 1.08 -1.88 0.45
N ALA A 27 1.24 -1.56 -0.83
CA ALA A 27 2.51 -1.63 -1.54
C ALA A 27 3.55 -0.67 -0.94
N ILE A 28 3.17 0.54 -0.53
CA ILE A 28 4.07 1.46 0.21
C ILE A 28 4.50 0.82 1.53
N ALA A 29 3.56 0.26 2.32
CA ALA A 29 3.90 -0.42 3.57
C ALA A 29 4.87 -1.59 3.36
N ALA A 30 4.65 -2.40 2.31
CA ALA A 30 5.56 -3.48 1.95
C ALA A 30 6.95 -2.97 1.56
N GLY A 31 7.03 -1.85 0.81
CA GLY A 31 8.28 -1.17 0.49
C GLY A 31 9.00 -0.61 1.72
N ILE A 32 8.26 -0.11 2.72
CA ILE A 32 8.86 0.32 4.00
C ILE A 32 9.50 -0.89 4.71
N ALA A 33 8.80 -2.03 4.78
CA ALA A 33 9.36 -3.23 5.38
C ALA A 33 10.60 -3.76 4.65
N ASP A 34 10.65 -3.65 3.32
CA ASP A 34 11.86 -3.95 2.54
C ASP A 34 13.01 -3.02 2.88
N GLY A 35 12.74 -1.71 2.93
CA GLY A 35 13.75 -0.70 3.21
C GLY A 35 14.35 -0.87 4.61
N LEU A 36 13.53 -1.34 5.55
CA LEU A 36 13.94 -1.72 6.91
C LEU A 36 14.55 -3.13 7.01
N GLN A 37 14.60 -3.89 5.91
CA GLN A 37 15.17 -5.24 5.85
C GLN A 37 14.51 -6.25 6.80
N LEU A 38 13.18 -6.16 6.98
CA LEU A 38 12.42 -6.97 7.96
C LEU A 38 12.06 -8.39 7.47
N GLY A 39 12.38 -8.73 6.22
CA GLY A 39 12.20 -10.06 5.63
C GLY A 39 10.76 -10.38 5.19
N ASP A 40 10.63 -11.53 4.51
CA ASP A 40 9.39 -11.92 3.82
C ASP A 40 8.21 -12.20 4.78
N ASN A 41 8.46 -12.68 6.00
CA ASN A 41 7.41 -12.91 7.01
C ASN A 41 6.71 -11.61 7.41
N THR A 42 7.47 -10.53 7.60
CA THR A 42 6.92 -9.21 7.95
C THR A 42 6.10 -8.65 6.79
N ARG A 43 6.60 -8.83 5.56
CA ARG A 43 5.89 -8.42 4.35
C ARG A 43 4.57 -9.18 4.17
N ALA A 44 4.56 -10.49 4.43
CA ALA A 44 3.35 -11.31 4.45
C ALA A 44 2.36 -10.86 5.53
N ALA A 45 2.84 -10.49 6.73
CA ALA A 45 2.00 -9.93 7.77
C ALA A 45 1.35 -8.60 7.33
N ILE A 46 2.13 -7.69 6.72
CA ILE A 46 1.63 -6.43 6.16
C ILE A 46 0.53 -6.65 5.14
N LEU A 47 0.68 -7.64 4.25
CA LEU A 47 -0.35 -7.96 3.26
C LEU A 47 -1.62 -8.51 3.89
N ARG A 48 -1.49 -9.39 4.88
CA ARG A 48 -2.65 -9.94 5.60
C ARG A 48 -3.42 -8.83 6.32
N LEU A 49 -2.71 -7.94 7.02
CA LEU A 49 -3.31 -6.80 7.72
C LEU A 49 -3.89 -5.80 6.73
N GLY A 50 -3.17 -5.47 5.66
CA GLY A 50 -3.62 -4.56 4.61
C GLY A 50 -4.84 -5.08 3.86
N PHE A 51 -4.90 -6.39 3.54
CA PHE A 51 -6.07 -7.03 2.94
C PHE A 51 -7.31 -6.92 3.85
N TRP A 52 -7.13 -7.08 5.15
CA TRP A 52 -8.22 -6.90 6.11
C TRP A 52 -8.67 -5.43 6.20
N GLU A 53 -7.72 -4.49 6.31
CA GLU A 53 -8.06 -3.05 6.32
C GLU A 53 -8.73 -2.60 5.02
N MET A 54 -8.35 -3.19 3.88
CA MET A 54 -9.04 -2.99 2.61
C MET A 54 -10.51 -3.40 2.72
N PHE A 55 -10.78 -4.62 3.20
CA PHE A 55 -12.15 -5.12 3.35
C PHE A 55 -12.98 -4.26 4.30
N GLU A 56 -12.45 -3.94 5.48
CA GLU A 56 -13.15 -3.15 6.48
C GLU A 56 -13.41 -1.71 6.02
N LEU A 57 -12.45 -1.09 5.33
CA LEU A 57 -12.63 0.26 4.80
C LEU A 57 -13.72 0.28 3.74
N MET A 58 -13.71 -0.72 2.86
CA MET A 58 -14.73 -0.87 1.83
C MET A 58 -16.13 -1.06 2.45
N ASN A 59 -16.27 -1.93 3.45
CA ASN A 59 -17.51 -2.12 4.20
C ASN A 59 -17.96 -0.86 4.93
N GLU A 60 -17.04 -0.09 5.50
CA GLU A 60 -17.36 1.17 6.21
C GLU A 60 -17.84 2.26 5.25
N LEU A 61 -17.26 2.34 4.05
CA LEU A 61 -17.64 3.32 3.03
C LEU A 61 -18.94 2.93 2.33
N PHE A 62 -19.19 1.64 2.14
CA PHE A 62 -20.27 1.13 1.31
C PHE A 62 -21.06 -0.01 1.97
N PRO A 63 -21.60 0.16 3.19
CA PRO A 63 -22.19 -0.93 3.99
C PRO A 63 -23.41 -1.60 3.35
N ASN A 64 -24.07 -0.90 2.40
CA ASN A 64 -25.29 -1.37 1.75
C ASN A 64 -25.16 -1.43 0.21
N ARG A 65 -23.96 -1.21 -0.36
CA ARG A 65 -23.78 -1.06 -1.82
C ARG A 65 -22.42 -1.54 -2.32
N GLY A 66 -22.35 -2.74 -2.87
CA GLY A 66 -21.09 -3.29 -3.37
C GLY A 66 -20.14 -3.66 -2.22
N VAL A 67 -18.99 -4.25 -2.55
CA VAL A 67 -18.04 -4.88 -1.61
C VAL A 67 -18.52 -6.26 -1.16
N GLU A 68 -18.59 -7.19 -2.10
CA GLU A 68 -18.75 -8.60 -1.77
C GLU A 68 -17.40 -9.17 -1.29
N ALA A 69 -17.39 -9.93 -0.20
CA ALA A 69 -16.19 -10.64 0.25
C ALA A 69 -15.56 -11.48 -0.89
N LYS A 70 -16.41 -12.05 -1.74
CA LYS A 70 -16.00 -12.81 -2.93
C LYS A 70 -15.23 -11.97 -3.95
N THR A 71 -15.48 -10.66 -4.05
CA THR A 71 -14.74 -9.74 -4.94
C THR A 71 -13.30 -9.60 -4.48
N LEU A 72 -13.04 -9.52 -3.17
CA LEU A 72 -11.68 -9.44 -2.64
C LEU A 72 -10.88 -10.74 -2.86
N GLU A 73 -11.56 -11.89 -2.94
CA GLU A 73 -10.95 -13.17 -3.30
C GLU A 73 -10.64 -13.28 -4.80
N GLN A 74 -11.16 -12.38 -5.65
CA GLN A 74 -10.85 -12.36 -7.08
C GLN A 74 -9.47 -11.77 -7.36
N SER A 75 -9.08 -11.80 -8.64
CA SER A 75 -7.80 -11.28 -9.11
C SER A 75 -7.55 -9.82 -8.73
N CYS A 76 -8.57 -8.98 -8.67
CA CYS A 76 -8.44 -7.56 -8.34
C CYS A 76 -8.04 -7.31 -6.88
N GLY A 77 -8.39 -8.22 -5.96
CA GLY A 77 -8.09 -8.10 -4.54
C GLY A 77 -6.80 -8.83 -4.19
N ILE A 78 -6.95 -10.07 -3.73
CA ILE A 78 -5.84 -10.85 -3.14
C ILE A 78 -4.69 -11.11 -4.12
N ALA A 79 -4.97 -11.35 -5.40
CA ALA A 79 -3.90 -11.68 -6.36
C ALA A 79 -3.00 -10.48 -6.66
N GLU A 80 -3.56 -9.27 -6.82
CA GLU A 80 -2.74 -8.06 -7.01
C GLU A 80 -1.89 -7.74 -5.76
N LEU A 81 -2.42 -7.99 -4.56
CA LEU A 81 -1.63 -7.90 -3.33
C LEU A 81 -0.46 -8.90 -3.32
N PHE A 82 -0.66 -10.14 -3.78
CA PHE A 82 0.44 -11.09 -3.93
C PHE A 82 1.47 -10.65 -4.97
N VAL A 83 1.05 -10.02 -6.07
CA VAL A 83 1.98 -9.48 -7.07
C VAL A 83 2.89 -8.41 -6.44
N CYS A 84 2.39 -7.63 -5.47
CA CYS A 84 3.25 -6.71 -4.70
C CYS A 84 4.42 -7.45 -4.00
N MET A 85 4.26 -8.69 -3.52
CA MET A 85 5.38 -9.48 -2.96
C MET A 85 6.45 -9.84 -4.00
N SER A 86 6.07 -9.95 -5.28
CA SER A 86 6.97 -10.43 -6.32
C SER A 86 7.99 -9.39 -6.76
N HIS A 87 7.73 -8.11 -6.48
CA HIS A 87 8.62 -7.02 -6.84
C HIS A 87 9.85 -6.97 -5.92
N ARG A 88 11.03 -7.17 -6.52
CA ARG A 88 12.34 -7.07 -5.85
C ARG A 88 13.30 -6.09 -6.54
N SER A 89 12.85 -5.38 -7.58
CA SER A 89 13.68 -4.42 -8.32
C SER A 89 13.75 -3.08 -7.60
N ASP A 90 14.93 -2.50 -7.47
CA ASP A 90 15.10 -1.10 -7.06
C ASP A 90 15.11 -0.13 -8.24
N GLN A 91 15.14 -0.66 -9.47
CA GLN A 91 15.06 0.18 -10.66
C GLN A 91 13.62 0.60 -10.91
N PRO A 92 13.37 1.91 -11.09
CA PRO A 92 12.05 2.38 -11.43
C PRO A 92 11.64 1.83 -12.80
N PRO A 93 10.47 1.17 -12.92
CA PRO A 93 9.85 0.80 -14.19
C PRO A 93 9.75 1.96 -15.18
N ALA A 94 9.47 1.62 -16.43
CA ALA A 94 9.04 2.61 -17.40
C ALA A 94 7.79 3.35 -16.87
N LEU A 95 7.66 4.63 -17.21
CA LEU A 95 6.57 5.45 -16.68
C LEU A 95 5.21 4.79 -17.00
N GLY A 96 4.45 4.48 -15.96
CA GLY A 96 3.13 3.85 -16.07
C GLY A 96 3.13 2.35 -16.36
N SER A 97 4.29 1.68 -16.42
CA SER A 97 4.32 0.24 -16.71
C SER A 97 4.02 -0.64 -15.50
N ASP A 98 4.31 -0.16 -14.29
CA ASP A 98 4.12 -0.91 -13.06
C ASP A 98 3.98 0.05 -11.86
N MET A 99 2.74 0.32 -11.48
CA MET A 99 2.40 1.24 -10.40
C MET A 99 2.69 0.63 -9.02
N ASP A 100 2.55 -0.69 -8.88
CA ASP A 100 2.79 -1.39 -7.62
C ASP A 100 4.25 -1.27 -7.22
N LEU A 101 5.16 -1.51 -8.17
CA LEU A 101 6.60 -1.33 -7.97
C LEU A 101 6.98 0.13 -7.68
N MET A 102 6.32 1.12 -8.30
CA MET A 102 6.56 2.54 -7.96
C MET A 102 6.22 2.87 -6.50
N ASN A 103 5.09 2.37 -6.00
CA ASN A 103 4.68 2.54 -4.61
C ASN A 103 5.64 1.84 -3.63
N MET A 104 6.15 0.67 -3.99
CA MET A 104 7.15 -0.03 -3.19
C MET A 104 8.49 0.70 -3.16
N ILE A 105 8.96 1.23 -4.31
CA ILE A 105 10.18 2.03 -4.37
C ILE A 105 10.05 3.28 -3.48
N LEU A 106 8.89 3.94 -3.50
CA LEU A 106 8.60 5.05 -2.58
C LEU A 106 8.72 4.60 -1.11
N GLY A 107 8.09 3.47 -0.75
CA GLY A 107 8.20 2.89 0.58
C GLY A 107 9.65 2.65 1.01
N ARG A 108 10.47 2.09 0.12
CA ARG A 108 11.91 1.88 0.37
C ARG A 108 12.65 3.20 0.54
N SER A 109 12.40 4.20 -0.31
CA SER A 109 13.11 5.49 -0.23
C SER A 109 12.82 6.24 1.07
N LEU A 110 11.62 6.11 1.65
CA LEU A 110 11.27 6.72 2.92
C LEU A 110 12.14 6.21 4.10
N THR A 111 12.77 5.05 3.95
CA THR A 111 13.68 4.47 4.96
C THR A 111 15.14 4.92 4.77
N ALA A 112 15.51 5.37 3.56
CA ALA A 112 16.89 5.67 3.19
C ALA A 112 17.40 6.99 3.82
N GLU A 113 16.50 7.91 4.19
CA GLU A 113 16.84 9.23 4.75
C GLU A 113 17.51 9.19 6.14
N ARG A 114 17.72 8.01 6.74
CA ARG A 114 18.52 7.85 7.97
C ARG A 114 19.92 7.26 7.79
N ARG A 115 20.37 6.95 6.56
CA ARG A 115 21.74 6.40 6.32
C ARG A 115 22.75 7.39 5.76
N ALA A 116 22.39 8.63 5.44
CA ALA A 116 23.35 9.62 4.99
C ALA A 116 23.71 10.58 6.13
N SER A 117 24.75 10.21 6.90
CA SER A 117 25.60 11.20 7.54
C SER A 117 26.10 12.18 6.49
N VAL A 118 25.93 13.46 6.80
CA VAL A 118 26.39 14.64 6.07
C VAL A 118 27.88 14.50 5.76
N ASP A 119 28.19 14.25 4.49
CA ASP A 119 29.36 14.72 3.73
C ASP A 119 29.56 13.77 2.53
N ASN A 120 29.49 14.32 1.32
CA ASN A 120 29.78 13.68 0.04
C ASN A 120 28.68 12.80 -0.60
N PHE A 121 27.52 13.39 -0.89
CA PHE A 121 26.81 12.98 -2.11
C PHE A 121 26.49 14.23 -2.94
N GLU A 122 27.37 14.51 -3.89
CA GLU A 122 26.97 15.22 -5.10
C GLU A 122 25.74 14.50 -5.65
N GLN A 123 24.61 15.19 -5.69
CA GLN A 123 23.41 14.67 -6.33
C GLN A 123 23.75 14.49 -7.82
N PRO A 124 23.73 13.27 -8.37
CA PRO A 124 23.55 13.17 -9.81
C PRO A 124 22.18 13.80 -10.10
N PRO A 125 22.04 14.60 -11.17
CA PRO A 125 20.79 15.28 -11.45
C PRO A 125 19.76 14.22 -11.79
N LEU A 126 18.99 13.80 -10.80
CA LEU A 126 17.71 13.12 -10.95
C LEU A 126 16.85 14.11 -11.73
N ARG A 127 16.97 14.06 -13.07
CA ARG A 127 16.00 14.62 -14.00
C ARG A 127 14.64 14.29 -13.40
N ARG A 128 13.87 15.32 -13.08
CA ARG A 128 12.51 15.26 -12.52
C ARG A 128 11.61 14.34 -13.37
N ARG A 129 11.78 13.02 -13.27
CA ARG A 129 10.71 12.07 -13.55
C ARG A 129 9.79 12.28 -12.38
N ARG A 130 8.68 13.01 -12.61
CA ARG A 130 7.52 12.92 -11.72
C ARG A 130 7.18 11.43 -11.67
N ILE A 131 7.57 10.78 -10.58
CA ILE A 131 7.10 9.45 -10.27
C ILE A 131 5.64 9.68 -9.86
N CYS A 132 4.70 9.35 -10.74
CA CYS A 132 3.29 9.40 -10.40
C CYS A 132 3.04 8.24 -9.43
N VAL A 133 2.96 8.53 -8.13
CA VAL A 133 2.68 7.52 -7.10
C VAL A 133 1.32 7.82 -6.51
N ASN A 134 0.30 7.10 -6.96
CA ASN A 134 -1.07 7.34 -6.50
C ASN A 134 -1.31 6.86 -5.05
N GLY A 135 -0.50 5.94 -4.52
CA GLY A 135 -0.74 5.38 -3.18
C GLY A 135 -0.59 6.41 -2.05
N ALA A 136 0.32 7.37 -2.16
CA ALA A 136 0.45 8.43 -1.14
C ALA A 136 -0.76 9.38 -1.13
N GLU A 137 -1.27 9.70 -2.32
CA GLU A 137 -2.49 10.51 -2.50
C GLU A 137 -3.72 9.76 -1.97
N TYR A 138 -3.84 8.47 -2.28
CA TYR A 138 -4.89 7.61 -1.73
C TYR A 138 -4.81 7.52 -0.21
N ALA A 139 -3.60 7.33 0.35
CA ALA A 139 -3.40 7.31 1.80
C ALA A 139 -3.85 8.61 2.47
N GLU A 140 -3.62 9.77 1.85
CA GLU A 140 -4.13 11.05 2.34
C GLU A 140 -5.66 11.13 2.33
N VAL A 141 -6.30 10.71 1.24
CA VAL A 141 -7.76 10.70 1.14
C VAL A 141 -8.35 9.76 2.19
N ILE A 142 -7.83 8.54 2.31
CA ILE A 142 -8.25 7.55 3.31
C ILE A 142 -8.08 8.11 4.72
N TYR A 143 -6.94 8.74 5.02
CA TYR A 143 -6.70 9.33 6.33
C TYR A 143 -7.71 10.43 6.66
N LYS A 144 -8.03 11.32 5.72
CA LYS A 144 -9.04 12.37 5.92
C LYS A 144 -10.42 11.78 6.22
N ILE A 145 -10.80 10.74 5.48
CA ILE A 145 -12.05 9.99 5.62
C ILE A 145 -12.14 9.32 7.01
N LEU A 146 -11.08 8.61 7.42
CA LEU A 146 -11.04 7.92 8.71
C LEU A 146 -11.00 8.90 9.89
N LYS A 147 -10.29 10.03 9.73
CA LYS A 147 -10.23 11.09 10.73
C LYS A 147 -11.59 11.73 10.96
N SER A 148 -12.36 12.01 9.90
CA SER A 148 -13.69 12.60 10.05
C SER A 148 -14.70 11.65 10.69
N ARG A 149 -14.48 10.33 10.58
CA ARG A 149 -15.30 9.30 11.22
C ARG A 149 -14.80 8.85 12.59
N ASN A 150 -13.67 9.37 13.07
CA ASN A 150 -13.00 8.94 14.31
C ASN A 150 -12.64 7.44 14.32
N ARG A 151 -12.15 6.93 13.19
CA ARG A 151 -11.87 5.50 12.96
C ARG A 151 -10.39 5.18 12.74
N LEU A 152 -9.50 6.16 12.90
CA LEU A 152 -8.05 6.01 12.67
C LEU A 152 -7.42 4.83 13.43
N SER A 153 -7.86 4.57 14.66
CA SER A 153 -7.35 3.45 15.47
C SER A 153 -7.71 2.07 14.93
N GLN A 154 -8.69 1.97 14.02
CA GLN A 154 -9.12 0.70 13.44
C GLN A 154 -8.39 0.36 12.13
N PHE A 155 -7.66 1.33 11.58
CA PHE A 155 -6.89 1.19 10.34
C PHE A 155 -5.45 1.66 10.56
N PRO A 156 -4.70 1.02 11.48
CA PRO A 156 -3.35 1.47 11.83
C PRO A 156 -2.36 1.39 10.67
N LEU A 157 -2.48 0.44 9.74
CA LEU A 157 -1.59 0.34 8.58
C LEU A 157 -1.81 1.53 7.64
N PHE A 158 -3.04 1.80 7.19
CA PHE A 158 -3.35 2.96 6.33
C PHE A 158 -3.00 4.28 7.01
N THR A 159 -3.28 4.39 8.31
CA THR A 159 -2.95 5.57 9.10
C THR A 159 -1.44 5.77 9.19
N ALA A 160 -0.68 4.73 9.52
CA ALA A 160 0.77 4.79 9.63
C ALA A 160 1.42 5.13 8.28
N VAL A 161 0.99 4.51 7.18
CA VAL A 161 1.50 4.81 5.84
C VAL A 161 1.33 6.28 5.50
N HIS A 162 0.13 6.86 5.71
CA HIS A 162 -0.08 8.28 5.49
C HIS A 162 0.87 9.15 6.34
N LEU A 163 0.98 8.86 7.64
CA LEU A 163 1.83 9.64 8.55
C LEU A 163 3.31 9.54 8.20
N ILE A 164 3.78 8.37 7.72
CA ILE A 164 5.15 8.16 7.26
C ILE A 164 5.41 8.93 5.96
N CYS A 165 4.48 8.90 4.99
CA CYS A 165 4.58 9.70 3.76
C CYS A 165 4.59 11.21 4.04
N GLN A 166 4.04 11.66 5.16
CA GLN A 166 4.06 13.05 5.62
C GLN A 166 5.23 13.37 6.55
N HIS A 167 6.17 12.44 6.75
CA HIS A 167 7.31 12.53 7.68
C HIS A 167 6.91 12.85 9.14
N LYS A 168 5.67 12.50 9.54
CA LYS A 168 5.15 12.67 10.90
C LYS A 168 5.37 11.45 11.81
N LEU A 169 5.60 10.29 11.20
CA LEU A 169 5.89 9.04 11.88
C LEU A 169 7.15 8.43 11.27
N SER A 170 8.05 7.88 12.08
CA SER A 170 9.25 7.21 11.56
C SER A 170 8.85 5.88 10.88
N PRO A 171 9.49 5.51 9.75
CA PRO A 171 9.20 4.23 9.10
C PRO A 171 9.33 3.02 10.03
N ALA A 172 10.26 3.06 10.99
CA ALA A 172 10.46 1.99 11.97
C ALA A 172 9.22 1.77 12.88
N GLN A 173 8.45 2.83 13.14
CA GLN A 173 7.24 2.79 13.97
C GLN A 173 6.02 2.22 13.23
N LEU A 174 6.16 1.88 11.93
CA LEU A 174 5.15 1.11 11.22
C LEU A 174 4.84 -0.18 11.98
N ILE A 175 5.88 -0.89 12.44
CA ILE A 175 5.70 -2.18 13.13
C ILE A 175 4.97 -2.03 14.45
N ASP A 176 5.29 -0.99 15.23
CA ASP A 176 4.58 -0.68 16.48
C ASP A 176 3.08 -0.47 16.22
N SER A 177 2.73 0.18 15.11
CA SER A 177 1.34 0.40 14.70
C SER A 177 0.64 -0.91 14.33
N LEU A 178 1.36 -1.88 13.73
CA LEU A 178 0.80 -3.18 13.35
C LEU A 178 0.67 -4.16 14.51
N GLN A 179 1.42 -3.98 15.61
CA GLN A 179 1.31 -4.82 16.80
C GLN A 179 -0.03 -4.63 17.52
N VAL A 180 -0.59 -3.41 17.48
CA VAL A 180 -1.87 -3.07 18.12
C VAL A 180 -3.07 -3.22 17.16
N HIS A 181 -2.88 -3.90 16.03
CA HIS A 181 -3.89 -4.00 14.98
C HIS A 181 -5.15 -4.76 15.45
N PRO A 182 -6.37 -4.25 15.18
CA PRO A 182 -7.62 -4.81 15.69
C PRO A 182 -7.85 -6.28 15.30
N LEU A 183 -7.42 -6.70 14.12
CA LEU A 183 -7.48 -8.11 13.66
C LEU A 183 -6.82 -9.14 14.60
N HIS A 184 -5.96 -8.73 15.54
CA HIS A 184 -5.37 -9.68 16.50
C HIS A 184 -6.31 -10.04 17.66
N ASN A 185 -7.37 -9.26 17.88
CA ASN A 185 -8.34 -9.41 18.97
C ASN A 185 -9.71 -9.86 18.45
#